data_AF-A0A5B9EL56-F1
#
_entry.id   AF-A0A5B9EL56-F1
#
_cell.length_a   1.000
_cell.length_b   1.000
_cell.length_c   1.000
_cell.angle_alpha   90.00
_cell.angle_beta   90.00
_cell.angle_gamma   90.00
#
_symmetry.space_group_name_H-M   'P 1'
#
loop_
_entity.id
_entity.type
_entity.pdbx_description
1 polymer ?
#
loop_
_entity_poly.entity_id
_entity_poly.type
_entity_poly.pdbx_seq_one_letter_code
_entity_poly.pdbx_strand_id
1 'polypeptide(L)'
;MKKLLPLLLTATALAAPDPTPRQAWKNFHDLLQQQCPVKRLDLMAPAELLNSIEDYETQLSAQDMALVDKYTTRACRDVAAGAGCNNTGFLQAAIKLNRLEHFTGKLCQLPVVCTAQSKCAVP
;
A
#
# COMPACT_ATOMS: atom_id res chain seq x y z
N MET A 1 4.92 -53.96 -24.86
CA MET A 1 3.90 -52.91 -24.65
C MET A 1 4.32 -52.04 -23.46
N LYS A 2 4.88 -50.85 -23.71
CA LYS A 2 5.27 -49.91 -22.64
C LYS A 2 4.15 -48.88 -22.47
N LYS A 3 3.43 -48.95 -21.35
CA LYS A 3 2.42 -47.94 -20.96
C LYS A 3 3.16 -46.68 -20.50
N LEU A 4 2.95 -45.58 -21.20
CA LEU A 4 3.32 -44.24 -20.75
C LEU A 4 2.22 -43.74 -19.81
N LEU A 5 2.56 -43.54 -18.53
CA LEU A 5 1.69 -42.88 -17.56
C LEU A 5 1.88 -41.36 -17.70
N PRO A 6 0.82 -40.55 -17.82
CA PRO A 6 0.95 -39.09 -17.88
C PRO A 6 1.20 -38.55 -16.46
N LEU A 7 2.34 -37.90 -16.27
CA LEU A 7 2.64 -37.11 -15.07
C LEU A 7 1.80 -35.82 -15.14
N LEU A 8 0.70 -35.79 -14.37
CA LEU A 8 -0.02 -34.57 -14.03
C LEU A 8 0.89 -33.72 -13.12
N LEU A 9 1.55 -32.71 -13.67
CA LEU A 9 2.19 -31.65 -12.88
C LEU A 9 1.08 -30.81 -12.21
N THR A 10 0.81 -31.09 -10.94
CA THR A 10 0.07 -30.16 -10.08
C THR A 10 1.01 -29.02 -9.68
N ALA A 11 0.98 -27.92 -10.44
CA ALA A 11 1.66 -26.69 -10.05
C ALA A 11 0.97 -26.13 -8.79
N THR A 12 1.58 -26.36 -7.63
CA THR A 12 1.22 -25.66 -6.39
C THR A 12 1.65 -24.20 -6.58
N ALA A 13 0.69 -23.32 -6.84
CA ALA A 13 0.94 -21.88 -6.89
C ALA A 13 1.41 -21.43 -5.50
N LEU A 14 2.73 -21.28 -5.32
CA LEU A 14 3.31 -20.68 -4.14
C LEU A 14 2.77 -19.25 -4.05
N ALA A 15 2.02 -18.96 -2.98
CA ALA A 15 1.57 -17.61 -2.71
C ALA A 15 2.80 -16.68 -2.63
N ALA A 16 2.76 -15.57 -3.37
CA ALA A 16 3.84 -14.59 -3.34
C ALA A 16 4.12 -14.16 -1.89
N PRO A 17 5.39 -13.96 -1.50
CA PRO A 17 5.73 -13.55 -0.15
C PRO A 17 5.04 -12.23 0.22
N ASP A 18 4.86 -12.01 1.52
CA ASP A 18 4.34 -10.73 2.00
C ASP A 18 5.33 -9.59 1.69
N PRO A 19 4.84 -8.41 1.26
CA PRO A 19 5.70 -7.27 1.05
C PRO A 19 6.34 -6.85 2.38
N THR A 20 7.65 -6.59 2.36
CA THR A 20 8.33 -6.00 3.53
C THR A 20 7.93 -4.54 3.70
N PRO A 21 8.01 -3.95 4.90
CA PRO A 21 7.77 -2.51 5.10
C PRO A 21 8.61 -1.64 4.16
N ARG A 22 9.90 -1.97 3.99
CA ARG A 22 10.80 -1.27 3.07
C ARG A 22 10.28 -1.30 1.63
N GLN A 23 9.83 -2.46 1.17
CA GLN A 23 9.29 -2.62 -0.18
C GLN A 23 7.97 -1.86 -0.35
N ALA A 24 7.11 -1.89 0.67
CA ALA A 24 5.84 -1.16 0.66
C ALA A 24 6.04 0.34 0.49
N TRP A 25 6.94 0.93 1.30
CA TRP A 25 7.30 2.34 1.17
C TRP A 25 7.99 2.63 -0.16
N LYS A 26 8.94 1.80 -0.60
CA LYS A 26 9.62 2.03 -1.90
C LYS A 26 8.60 2.10 -3.05
N ASN A 27 7.72 1.11 -3.16
CA ASN A 27 6.72 1.06 -4.23
C ASN A 27 5.77 2.25 -4.19
N PHE A 28 5.35 2.67 -2.99
CA PHE A 28 4.53 3.86 -2.80
C PHE A 28 5.23 5.13 -3.33
N HIS A 29 6.49 5.33 -2.97
CA HIS A 29 7.27 6.48 -3.45
C HIS A 29 7.50 6.44 -4.96
N ASP A 30 7.87 5.28 -5.50
CA ASP A 30 8.08 5.12 -6.95
C ASP A 30 6.81 5.49 -7.74
N LEU A 31 5.64 5.03 -7.28
CA LEU A 31 4.36 5.33 -7.93
C LEU A 31 3.99 6.81 -7.86
N LEU A 32 4.23 7.48 -6.72
CA LEU A 32 4.02 8.93 -6.62
C LEU A 32 4.93 9.71 -7.57
N GLN A 33 6.20 9.32 -7.67
CA GLN A 33 7.16 9.93 -8.60
C GLN A 33 6.80 9.66 -10.07
N GLN A 34 6.18 8.52 -10.36
CA GLN A 34 5.71 8.21 -11.71
C GLN A 34 4.44 8.99 -12.07
N GLN A 35 3.47 9.06 -11.17
CA GLN A 35 2.12 9.57 -11.48
C GLN A 35 1.99 11.08 -11.32
N CYS A 36 2.64 11.68 -10.32
CA CYS A 36 2.53 13.11 -10.06
C CYS A 36 3.82 13.71 -9.43
N PRO A 37 4.98 13.64 -10.11
CA PRO A 37 6.28 14.03 -9.55
C PRO A 37 6.33 15.48 -9.07
N VAL A 38 5.63 16.40 -9.74
CA VAL A 38 5.60 17.83 -9.40
C VAL A 38 4.92 18.08 -8.03
N LYS A 39 4.02 17.20 -7.60
CA LYS A 39 3.30 17.36 -6.33
C LYS A 39 4.12 17.01 -5.11
N ARG A 40 5.16 16.18 -5.27
CA ARG A 40 6.06 15.73 -4.19
C ARG A 40 5.32 15.18 -2.96
N LEU A 41 4.26 14.40 -3.19
CA LEU A 41 3.44 13.82 -2.12
C LEU A 41 4.21 12.79 -1.27
N ASP A 42 5.42 12.40 -1.67
CA ASP A 42 6.38 11.67 -0.85
C ASP A 42 6.77 12.42 0.43
N LEU A 43 6.62 13.76 0.43
CA LEU A 43 6.95 14.62 1.56
C LEU A 43 5.78 14.85 2.52
N MET A 44 4.61 14.26 2.26
CA MET A 44 3.42 14.41 3.09
C MET A 44 3.68 14.00 4.55
N ALA A 45 3.05 14.66 5.51
CA ALA A 45 3.15 14.24 6.90
C ALA A 45 2.49 12.85 7.09
N PRO A 46 3.02 11.98 7.97
CA PRO A 46 2.39 10.70 8.22
C PRO A 46 0.91 10.78 8.60
N ALA A 47 0.50 11.80 9.37
CA ALA A 47 -0.89 12.01 9.75
C ALA A 47 -1.79 12.43 8.57
N GLU A 48 -1.29 13.27 7.66
CA GLU A 48 -2.04 13.65 6.45
C GLU A 48 -2.22 12.45 5.51
N LEU A 49 -1.18 11.61 5.40
CA LEU A 49 -1.26 10.35 4.66
C LEU A 49 -2.27 9.40 5.32
N LEU A 50 -2.28 9.30 6.65
CA LEU A 50 -3.24 8.48 7.38
C LEU A 50 -4.67 8.92 7.10
N ASN A 51 -4.97 10.22 7.16
CA ASN A 51 -6.31 10.73 6.82
C ASN A 51 -6.72 10.33 5.39
N SER A 52 -5.80 10.43 4.43
CA SER A 52 -6.06 10.03 3.05
C SER A 52 -6.27 8.53 2.88
N ILE A 53 -5.62 7.71 3.73
CA ILE A 53 -5.82 6.27 3.81
C ILE A 53 -7.21 5.96 4.36
N GLU A 54 -7.59 6.58 5.48
CA GLU A 54 -8.90 6.38 6.12
C GLU A 54 -10.05 6.75 5.17
N ASP A 55 -9.91 7.84 4.41
CA ASP A 55 -10.85 8.21 3.34
C ASP A 55 -10.92 7.16 2.23
N TYR A 56 -9.78 6.57 1.85
CA TYR A 56 -9.71 5.53 0.83
C TYR A 56 -10.33 4.20 1.32
N GLU A 57 -10.13 3.86 2.59
CA GLU A 57 -10.66 2.65 3.23
C GLU A 57 -12.19 2.59 3.19
N THR A 58 -12.88 3.74 3.21
CA THR A 58 -14.34 3.81 3.05
C THR A 58 -14.86 3.22 1.73
N GLN A 59 -14.00 3.07 0.72
CA GLN A 59 -14.31 2.52 -0.60
C GLN A 59 -14.01 1.02 -0.71
N LEU A 60 -13.41 0.43 0.33
CA LEU A 60 -13.01 -0.97 0.32
C LEU A 60 -14.18 -1.89 0.70
N SER A 61 -14.15 -3.10 0.15
CA SER A 61 -15.07 -4.15 0.60
C SER A 61 -14.72 -4.58 2.02
N ALA A 62 -15.67 -5.19 2.74
CA ALA A 62 -15.40 -5.74 4.08
C ALA A 62 -14.26 -6.79 4.06
N GLN A 63 -14.11 -7.55 2.97
CA GLN A 63 -13.04 -8.52 2.81
C GLN A 63 -11.66 -7.84 2.66
N ASP A 64 -11.59 -6.76 1.88
CA ASP A 64 -10.36 -5.99 1.71
C ASP A 64 -9.98 -5.27 3.02
N MET A 65 -10.96 -4.71 3.73
CA MET A 65 -10.75 -4.09 5.04
C MET A 65 -10.22 -5.08 6.07
N ALA A 66 -10.75 -6.31 6.12
CA ALA A 66 -10.21 -7.33 7.01
C ALA A 66 -8.74 -7.67 6.73
N LEU A 67 -8.30 -7.55 5.46
CA LEU A 67 -6.89 -7.72 5.12
C LEU A 67 -6.07 -6.51 5.59
N VAL A 68 -6.56 -5.29 5.38
CA VAL A 68 -5.92 -4.06 5.88
C VAL A 68 -5.73 -4.14 7.40
N ASP A 69 -6.78 -4.47 8.16
CA ASP A 69 -6.74 -4.60 9.62
C ASP A 69 -5.68 -5.61 10.07
N LYS A 70 -5.57 -6.75 9.39
CA LYS A 70 -4.56 -7.77 9.67
C LYS A 70 -3.14 -7.24 9.51
N TYR A 71 -2.88 -6.51 8.42
CA TYR A 71 -1.55 -5.93 8.18
C TYR A 71 -1.23 -4.80 9.14
N THR A 72 -2.19 -3.90 9.42
CA THR A 72 -2.04 -2.80 10.37
C THR A 72 -1.80 -3.31 11.79
N THR A 73 -2.60 -4.28 12.25
CA THR A 73 -2.39 -4.93 13.57
C THR A 73 -0.98 -5.53 13.67
N ARG A 74 -0.51 -6.21 12.62
CA ARG A 74 0.85 -6.78 12.59
C ARG A 74 1.92 -5.69 12.59
N ALA A 75 1.76 -4.64 11.80
CA ALA A 75 2.73 -3.54 11.70
C ALA A 75 2.82 -2.73 13.01
N CYS A 76 1.73 -2.63 13.76
CA CYS A 76 1.66 -1.89 15.02
C CYS A 76 1.91 -2.74 16.27
N ARG A 77 2.18 -4.06 16.15
CA ARG A 77 2.25 -4.98 17.30
C ARG A 77 3.27 -4.56 18.37
N ASP A 78 4.45 -4.12 17.95
CA ASP A 78 5.60 -3.90 18.84
C ASP A 78 5.93 -2.39 18.99
N VAL A 79 5.02 -1.51 18.59
CA VAL A 79 5.18 -0.05 18.65
C VAL A 79 3.93 0.59 19.23
N ALA A 80 4.07 1.78 19.82
CA ALA A 80 2.90 2.57 20.16
C ALA A 80 2.13 2.88 18.85
N ALA A 81 0.84 2.53 18.82
CA ALA A 81 0.00 2.75 17.65
C ALA A 81 0.06 4.22 17.20
N GLY A 82 0.15 4.43 15.90
CA GLY A 82 0.26 5.76 15.32
C GLY A 82 0.38 5.72 13.80
N ALA A 83 0.29 6.90 13.17
CA ALA A 83 0.23 7.03 11.72
C ALA A 83 1.32 6.27 10.97
N GLY A 84 2.56 6.22 11.48
CA GLY A 84 3.65 5.50 10.83
C GLY A 84 3.39 3.99 10.66
N CYS A 85 2.90 3.30 11.70
CA CYS A 85 2.64 1.86 11.63
C CYS A 85 1.32 1.56 10.89
N ASN A 86 0.29 2.41 11.05
CA ASN A 86 -0.96 2.32 10.29
C ASN A 86 -0.69 2.45 8.78
N ASN A 87 0.04 3.49 8.38
CA ASN A 87 0.41 3.69 6.97
C ASN A 87 1.22 2.50 6.45
N THR A 88 2.17 1.99 7.23
CA THR A 88 2.97 0.81 6.83
C THR A 88 2.09 -0.42 6.60
N GLY A 89 1.17 -0.72 7.51
CA GLY A 89 0.24 -1.84 7.39
C GLY A 89 -0.66 -1.70 6.17
N PHE A 90 -1.26 -0.52 5.99
CA PHE A 90 -2.07 -0.22 4.81
C PHE A 90 -1.28 -0.40 3.52
N LEU A 91 -0.06 0.17 3.39
CA LEU A 91 0.73 0.06 2.16
C LEU A 91 1.09 -1.40 1.83
N GLN A 92 1.36 -2.23 2.85
CA GLN A 92 1.57 -3.67 2.65
C GLN A 92 0.30 -4.38 2.15
N ALA A 93 -0.85 -4.07 2.74
CA ALA A 93 -2.14 -4.62 2.31
C ALA A 93 -2.50 -4.16 0.90
N ALA A 94 -2.30 -2.87 0.58
CA ALA A 94 -2.59 -2.30 -0.73
C ALA A 94 -1.76 -2.98 -1.85
N ILE A 95 -0.53 -3.40 -1.57
CA ILE A 95 0.25 -4.22 -2.52
C ILE A 95 -0.40 -5.59 -2.72
N LYS A 96 -0.77 -6.28 -1.64
CA LYS A 96 -1.42 -7.60 -1.75
C LYS A 96 -2.75 -7.56 -2.48
N LEU A 97 -3.49 -6.47 -2.33
CA LEU A 97 -4.77 -6.24 -2.98
C LEU A 97 -4.63 -5.71 -4.42
N ASN A 98 -3.40 -5.46 -4.91
CA ASN A 98 -3.15 -4.74 -6.17
C ASN A 98 -3.85 -3.38 -6.25
N ARG A 99 -3.99 -2.68 -5.11
CA ARG A 99 -4.66 -1.38 -4.99
C ARG A 99 -3.72 -0.20 -4.83
N LEU A 100 -2.42 -0.43 -4.61
CA LEU A 100 -1.45 0.63 -4.34
C LEU A 100 -1.39 1.70 -5.46
N GLU A 101 -1.42 1.28 -6.72
CA GLU A 101 -1.43 2.17 -7.88
C GLU A 101 -2.70 3.04 -7.93
N HIS A 102 -3.86 2.44 -7.64
CA HIS A 102 -5.12 3.17 -7.60
C HIS A 102 -5.15 4.18 -6.43
N PHE A 103 -4.65 3.78 -5.26
CA PHE A 103 -4.55 4.68 -4.09
C PHE A 103 -3.63 5.88 -4.37
N THR A 104 -2.44 5.64 -4.90
CA THR A 104 -1.52 6.73 -5.31
C THR A 104 -2.14 7.63 -6.36
N GLY A 105 -2.92 7.08 -7.29
CA GLY A 105 -3.69 7.87 -8.27
C GLY A 105 -4.72 8.79 -7.61
N LYS A 106 -5.38 8.34 -6.53
CA LYS A 106 -6.28 9.19 -5.72
C LYS A 106 -5.53 10.28 -4.97
N LEU A 107 -4.36 9.99 -4.40
CA LEU A 107 -3.50 11.02 -3.79
C LEU A 107 -3.10 12.09 -4.82
N CYS A 108 -2.75 11.67 -6.04
CA CYS A 108 -2.41 12.60 -7.11
C CYS A 108 -3.58 13.50 -7.53
N GLN A 109 -4.83 13.23 -7.12
CA GLN A 109 -5.98 14.12 -7.35
C GLN A 109 -6.15 15.18 -6.26
N LEU A 110 -5.49 15.04 -5.09
CA LEU A 110 -5.57 16.02 -4.01
C LEU A 110 -5.07 17.40 -4.48
N PRO A 111 -5.73 18.51 -4.09
CA PRO A 111 -5.36 19.84 -4.53
C PRO A 111 -4.17 20.41 -3.73
N VAL A 112 -3.15 19.60 -3.44
CA VAL A 112 -1.98 20.00 -2.66
C VAL A 112 -0.66 19.74 -3.39
N VAL A 113 0.34 20.56 -3.09
CA VAL A 113 1.74 20.38 -3.49
C VAL A 113 2.61 20.50 -2.24
N CYS A 114 3.56 19.61 -2.09
CA CYS A 114 4.52 19.63 -0.99
C CYS A 114 5.85 20.24 -1.43
N THR A 115 6.36 21.22 -0.69
CA THR A 115 7.62 21.92 -1.01
C THR A 115 8.77 21.51 -0.09
N ALA A 116 8.45 20.96 1.08
CA ALA A 116 9.37 20.38 2.05
C ALA A 116 8.62 19.32 2.88
N GLN A 117 9.36 18.59 3.73
CA GLN A 117 8.76 17.59 4.63
C GLN A 117 7.62 18.21 5.45
N SER A 118 6.43 17.62 5.34
CA SER A 118 5.21 18.05 6.02
C SER A 118 4.81 19.50 5.73
N LYS A 119 5.26 20.04 4.58
CA LYS A 119 4.90 21.38 4.08
C LYS A 119 4.15 21.23 2.77
N CYS A 120 2.90 20.78 2.89
CA CYS A 120 1.95 20.66 1.80
C CYS A 120 0.89 21.78 1.90
N ALA A 121 0.55 22.40 0.77
CA ALA A 121 -0.45 23.45 0.72
C ALA A 121 -1.19 23.39 -0.61
N VAL A 122 -2.39 23.99 -0.64
CA VAL A 122 -3.04 24.33 -1.90
C VAL A 122 -2.17 25.39 -2.60
N PRO A 123 -1.75 25.16 -3.86
CA PRO A 123 -0.92 26.10 -4.62
C PRO A 123 -1.54 27.49 -4.81
#